data_AF-A0A350QEQ7-F1
#
_entry.id   AF-A0A350QEQ7-F1
#
_cell.length_a   1.000
_cell.length_b   1.000
_cell.length_c   1.000
_cell.angle_alpha   90.00
_cell.angle_beta   90.00
_cell.angle_gamma   90.00
#
_symmetry.space_group_name_H-M   'P 1'
#
loop_
_entity.id
_entity.type
_entity.pdbx_description
1 polymer ?
#
loop_
_entity_poly.entity_id
_entity_poly.type
_entity_poly.pdbx_seq_one_letter_code
_entity_poly.pdbx_strand_id
1 'polypeptide(L)'
;MIFRELNDDNYMLFAIRHYENPHSVTKEDFLDDLKRFKYVKRLLKRFKKTGVLKSHLLVNHFIILFNIFGDATIPLLFYKIDKELWPTMKSFLLFLNRFPQTPKSYIHDIHVDLECFRLLQVEYNERQDSE
;
A
#
# COMPACT_ATOMS: atom_id res chain seq x y z
N MET A 1 15.88 -12.56 -3.26
CA MET A 1 15.67 -11.62 -4.39
C MET A 1 16.47 -10.36 -4.10
N ILE A 2 17.44 -10.01 -4.95
CA ILE A 2 18.18 -8.76 -4.80
C ILE A 2 17.26 -7.66 -5.33
N PHE A 3 16.64 -6.90 -4.42
CA PHE A 3 15.92 -5.68 -4.78
C PHE A 3 16.94 -4.70 -5.38
N ARG A 4 17.10 -4.70 -6.71
CA ARG A 4 17.56 -3.47 -7.37
C ARG A 4 16.41 -2.49 -7.16
N GLU A 5 16.67 -1.42 -6.41
CA GLU A 5 15.66 -0.41 -6.11
C GLU A 5 14.90 -0.02 -7.38
N LEU A 6 13.57 0.11 -7.26
CA LEU A 6 12.79 0.58 -8.39
C LEU A 6 13.14 2.04 -8.67
N ASN A 7 13.26 2.37 -9.94
CA ASN A 7 13.55 3.71 -10.44
C ASN A 7 12.68 4.01 -11.66
N ASP A 8 12.78 5.24 -12.18
CA ASP A 8 11.95 5.72 -13.30
C ASP A 8 12.11 4.87 -14.56
N ASP A 9 13.29 4.25 -14.76
CA ASP A 9 13.61 3.44 -15.93
C ASP A 9 13.02 2.01 -15.84
N ASN A 10 12.90 1.44 -14.63
CA ASN A 10 12.59 0.02 -14.45
C ASN A 10 11.17 -0.25 -13.89
N TYR A 11 10.55 0.71 -13.20
CA TYR A 11 9.34 0.42 -12.44
C TYR A 11 8.17 0.01 -13.33
N MET A 12 8.08 0.57 -14.53
CA MET A 12 6.96 0.31 -15.44
C MET A 12 7.00 -1.13 -15.95
N LEU A 13 8.17 -1.59 -16.41
CA LEU A 13 8.36 -2.96 -16.84
C LEU A 13 8.15 -3.94 -15.67
N PHE A 14 8.61 -3.56 -14.48
CA PHE A 14 8.37 -4.34 -13.27
C PHE A 14 6.87 -4.47 -12.96
N ALA A 15 6.11 -3.36 -13.01
CA ALA A 15 4.67 -3.35 -12.78
C ALA A 15 3.91 -4.20 -13.80
N ILE A 16 4.25 -4.08 -15.10
CA ILE A 16 3.61 -4.86 -16.17
C ILE A 16 3.85 -6.36 -15.96
N ARG A 17 5.07 -6.76 -15.59
CA ARG A 17 5.41 -8.19 -15.39
C ARG A 17 4.66 -8.86 -14.25
N HIS A 18 4.20 -8.09 -13.27
CA HIS A 18 3.49 -8.60 -12.09
C HIS A 18 2.01 -8.21 -12.11
N TYR A 19 1.50 -7.67 -13.22
CA TYR A 19 0.11 -7.29 -13.35
C TYR A 19 -0.73 -8.50 -13.72
N GLU A 20 -1.55 -8.96 -12.78
CA GLU A 20 -2.51 -10.06 -12.94
C GLU A 20 -3.91 -9.57 -12.56
N ASN A 21 -4.69 -9.14 -13.54
CA ASN A 21 -6.08 -8.77 -13.32
C ASN A 21 -7.00 -9.74 -14.10
N PRO A 22 -7.71 -10.65 -13.43
CA PRO A 22 -8.58 -11.61 -14.11
C PRO A 22 -9.81 -10.96 -14.77
N HIS A 23 -10.15 -9.72 -14.37
CA HIS A 23 -11.31 -8.99 -14.88
C HIS A 23 -10.96 -8.01 -15.99
N SER A 24 -9.68 -7.85 -16.33
CA SER A 24 -9.24 -6.79 -17.21
C SER A 24 -7.88 -7.11 -17.84
N VAL A 25 -7.83 -7.03 -19.17
CA VAL A 25 -6.67 -7.44 -19.98
C VAL A 25 -6.12 -6.29 -20.82
N THR A 26 -6.67 -5.07 -20.71
CA THR A 26 -6.28 -3.95 -21.55
C THR A 26 -5.21 -3.05 -20.91
N LYS A 27 -4.49 -2.31 -21.76
CA LYS A 27 -3.52 -1.31 -21.32
C LYS A 27 -4.18 -0.17 -20.53
N GLU A 28 -5.40 0.21 -20.89
CA GLU A 28 -6.10 1.34 -20.26
C GLU A 28 -6.43 1.02 -18.81
N ASP A 29 -6.93 -0.19 -18.57
CA ASP A 29 -7.24 -0.65 -17.22
C ASP A 29 -5.98 -0.75 -16.35
N PHE A 30 -4.87 -1.26 -16.90
CA PHE A 30 -3.58 -1.27 -16.21
C PHE A 30 -3.17 0.14 -15.75
N LEU A 31 -3.31 1.14 -16.64
CA LEU A 31 -3.01 2.53 -16.31
C LEU A 31 -3.97 3.08 -15.25
N ASP A 32 -5.23 2.66 -15.26
CA ASP A 32 -6.23 3.04 -14.26
C ASP A 32 -5.93 2.43 -12.88
N ASP A 33 -5.52 1.17 -12.83
CA ASP A 33 -5.09 0.54 -11.59
C ASP A 33 -3.80 1.15 -11.05
N LEU A 34 -2.88 1.58 -11.91
CA LEU A 34 -1.72 2.37 -11.48
C LEU A 34 -2.11 3.72 -10.83
N LYS A 35 -3.27 4.31 -11.18
CA LYS A 35 -3.74 5.54 -10.52
C LYS A 35 -4.06 5.29 -9.04
N ARG A 36 -4.33 4.04 -8.62
CA ARG A 36 -4.62 3.70 -7.21
C ARG A 36 -3.47 4.04 -6.27
N PHE A 37 -2.21 3.90 -6.71
CA PHE A 37 -1.05 4.35 -5.92
C PHE A 37 -1.11 5.86 -5.63
N LYS A 38 -1.53 6.67 -6.61
CA LYS A 38 -1.73 8.12 -6.44
C LYS A 38 -2.88 8.43 -5.48
N TYR A 39 -3.94 7.63 -5.50
CA TYR A 39 -5.05 7.76 -4.53
C TYR A 39 -4.62 7.40 -3.12
N VAL A 40 -3.90 6.29 -2.91
CA VAL A 40 -3.32 5.91 -1.61
C VAL A 40 -2.46 7.06 -1.07
N LYS A 41 -1.53 7.58 -1.90
CA LYS A 41 -0.70 8.74 -1.56
C LYS A 41 -1.53 9.94 -1.09
N ARG A 42 -2.59 10.28 -1.83
CA ARG A 42 -3.47 11.41 -1.50
C ARG A 42 -4.17 11.21 -0.15
N LEU A 43 -4.67 10.00 0.12
CA LEU A 43 -5.36 9.68 1.36
C LEU A 43 -4.39 9.71 2.56
N LEU A 44 -3.19 9.15 2.41
CA LEU A 44 -2.15 9.22 3.45
C LEU A 44 -1.74 10.68 3.74
N LYS A 45 -1.54 11.52 2.71
CA LYS A 45 -1.26 12.96 2.91
C LYS A 45 -2.39 13.67 3.63
N ARG A 46 -3.64 13.36 3.28
CA ARG A 46 -4.82 13.96 3.93
C ARG A 46 -4.89 13.56 5.40
N PHE A 47 -4.63 12.28 5.72
CA PHE A 47 -4.56 11.82 7.10
C PHE A 47 -3.47 12.59 7.87
N LYS A 48 -2.24 12.63 7.36
CA LYS A 48 -1.14 13.38 7.98
C LYS A 48 -1.46 14.87 8.21
N LYS A 49 -2.22 15.49 7.31
CA LYS A 49 -2.62 16.91 7.44
C LYS A 49 -3.78 17.15 8.40
N THR A 50 -4.76 16.24 8.44
CA THR A 50 -6.06 16.50 9.11
C THR A 50 -6.29 15.66 10.36
N GLY A 51 -5.49 14.60 10.59
CA GLY A 51 -5.73 13.58 11.61
C GLY A 51 -6.90 12.64 11.31
N VAL A 52 -7.73 12.92 10.29
CA VAL A 52 -8.91 12.11 9.97
C VAL A 52 -8.54 10.93 9.09
N LEU A 53 -8.62 9.72 9.66
CA LEU A 53 -8.35 8.47 8.96
C LEU A 53 -9.55 8.06 8.11
N LYS A 54 -9.32 7.73 6.84
CA LYS A 54 -10.33 7.10 5.97
C LYS A 54 -9.94 5.64 5.75
N SER A 55 -9.95 4.86 6.83
CA SER A 55 -9.47 3.49 6.90
C SER A 55 -10.04 2.61 5.78
N HIS A 56 -11.37 2.56 5.62
CA HIS A 56 -12.07 1.72 4.66
C HIS A 56 -11.62 1.99 3.22
N LEU A 57 -11.47 3.27 2.84
CA LEU A 57 -11.00 3.62 1.50
C LEU A 57 -9.54 3.18 1.29
N LEU A 58 -8.67 3.43 2.27
CA LEU A 58 -7.27 3.02 2.19
C LEU A 58 -7.13 1.49 2.12
N VAL A 59 -7.80 0.77 3.03
CA VAL A 59 -7.84 -0.70 3.06
C VAL A 59 -8.34 -1.25 1.74
N ASN A 60 -9.45 -0.72 1.20
CA ASN A 60 -9.97 -1.15 -0.09
C ASN A 60 -8.96 -0.94 -1.23
N HIS A 61 -8.30 0.22 -1.29
CA HIS A 61 -7.26 0.46 -2.29
C HIS A 61 -6.06 -0.49 -2.14
N PHE A 62 -5.62 -0.78 -0.91
CA PHE A 62 -4.55 -1.75 -0.67
C PHE A 62 -4.96 -3.16 -1.10
N ILE A 63 -6.14 -3.63 -0.72
CA ILE A 63 -6.65 -4.96 -1.10
C ILE A 63 -6.65 -5.10 -2.63
N ILE A 64 -7.19 -4.10 -3.34
CA ILE A 64 -7.24 -4.15 -4.81
C ILE A 64 -5.81 -4.19 -5.40
N LEU A 65 -4.89 -3.38 -4.89
CA LEU A 65 -3.50 -3.42 -5.34
C LEU A 65 -2.86 -4.80 -5.11
N PHE A 66 -3.04 -5.39 -3.93
CA PHE A 66 -2.54 -6.73 -3.63
C PHE A 66 -3.19 -7.83 -4.47
N ASN A 67 -4.47 -7.69 -4.83
CA ASN A 67 -5.13 -8.66 -5.71
C ASN A 67 -4.62 -8.60 -7.15
N ILE A 68 -4.14 -7.43 -7.59
CA ILE A 68 -3.71 -7.21 -8.98
C ILE A 68 -2.20 -7.41 -9.15
N PHE A 69 -1.40 -6.91 -8.21
CA PHE A 69 0.06 -6.93 -8.30
C PHE A 69 0.70 -7.96 -7.36
N GLY A 70 -0.09 -8.64 -6.52
CA GLY A 70 0.43 -9.56 -5.52
C GLY A 70 1.48 -8.90 -4.63
N ASP A 71 2.55 -9.65 -4.35
CA ASP A 71 3.68 -9.20 -3.54
C ASP A 71 4.45 -8.03 -4.18
N ALA A 72 4.34 -7.83 -5.50
CA ALA A 72 4.96 -6.70 -6.19
C ALA A 72 4.33 -5.34 -5.77
N THR A 73 3.16 -5.36 -5.13
CA THR A 73 2.56 -4.17 -4.50
C THR A 73 3.52 -3.49 -3.53
N ILE A 74 4.27 -4.25 -2.74
CA ILE A 74 5.16 -3.71 -1.70
C ILE A 74 6.26 -2.82 -2.33
N PRO A 75 7.13 -3.31 -3.23
CA PRO A 75 8.14 -2.46 -3.85
C PRO A 75 7.53 -1.31 -4.65
N LEU A 76 6.39 -1.52 -5.33
CA LEU A 76 5.69 -0.45 -6.06
C LEU A 76 5.20 0.65 -5.13
N LEU A 77 4.67 0.31 -3.95
CA LEU A 77 4.28 1.26 -2.92
C LEU A 77 5.49 2.05 -2.41
N PHE A 78 6.57 1.38 -2.03
CA PHE A 78 7.78 2.05 -1.52
C PHE A 78 8.44 2.97 -2.57
N TYR A 79 8.26 2.68 -3.86
CA TYR A 79 8.71 3.55 -4.93
C TYR A 79 7.75 4.72 -5.21
N LYS A 80 6.43 4.50 -5.22
CA LYS A 80 5.44 5.53 -5.58
C LYS A 80 5.05 6.48 -4.43
N ILE A 81 5.22 6.05 -3.19
CA ILE A 81 4.84 6.80 -1.99
C ILE A 81 6.04 7.56 -1.43
N ASP A 82 5.82 8.82 -1.04
CA ASP A 82 6.88 9.66 -0.48
C ASP A 82 7.38 9.10 0.86
N LYS A 83 8.70 9.19 1.11
CA LYS A 83 9.36 8.65 2.33
C LYS A 83 8.69 9.11 3.63
N GLU A 84 8.20 10.34 3.64
CA GLU A 84 7.52 10.97 4.77
C GLU A 84 6.15 10.34 5.14
N LEU A 85 5.61 9.46 4.30
CA LEU A 85 4.36 8.72 4.50
C LEU A 85 4.59 7.22 4.73
N TRP A 86 5.84 6.76 4.62
CA TRP A 86 6.17 5.35 4.80
C TRP A 86 5.79 4.79 6.18
N PRO A 87 5.93 5.54 7.30
CA PRO A 87 5.51 5.04 8.62
C PRO A 87 4.03 4.71 8.68
N THR A 88 3.18 5.64 8.23
CA THR A 88 1.72 5.45 8.16
C THR A 88 1.37 4.31 7.21
N MET A 89 1.99 4.25 6.03
CA MET A 89 1.81 3.15 5.08
C MET A 89 2.20 1.80 5.69
N LYS A 90 3.31 1.73 6.42
CA LYS A 90 3.77 0.52 7.10
C LYS A 90 2.75 0.03 8.13
N SER A 91 2.09 0.93 8.85
CA SER A 91 0.99 0.56 9.76
C SER A 91 -0.14 -0.17 9.04
N PHE A 92 -0.53 0.28 7.84
CA PHE A 92 -1.52 -0.42 7.02
C PHE A 92 -1.03 -1.79 6.55
N LEU A 93 0.23 -1.90 6.09
CA LEU A 93 0.80 -3.16 5.64
C LEU A 93 0.87 -4.21 6.76
N LEU A 94 1.22 -3.78 7.98
CA LEU A 94 1.20 -4.63 9.16
C LEU A 94 -0.22 -5.03 9.55
N PHE A 95 -1.16 -4.08 9.56
CA PHE A 95 -2.56 -4.34 9.87
C PHE A 95 -3.18 -5.37 8.92
N LEU A 96 -2.85 -5.30 7.63
CA LEU A 96 -3.32 -6.25 6.61
C LEU A 96 -2.54 -7.57 6.58
N ASN A 97 -1.55 -7.75 7.46
CA ASN A 97 -0.61 -8.88 7.45
C ASN A 97 0.06 -9.10 6.07
N ARG A 98 0.38 -8.00 5.38
CA ARG A 98 1.04 -7.97 4.07
C ARG A 98 2.48 -7.45 4.13
N PHE A 99 2.97 -7.07 5.30
CA PHE A 99 4.36 -6.65 5.46
C PHE A 99 5.29 -7.88 5.44
N PRO A 100 6.33 -7.91 4.58
CA PRO A 100 7.20 -9.07 4.47
C PRO A 100 8.06 -9.18 5.72
N GLN A 101 8.21 -10.39 6.25
CA GLN A 101 9.07 -10.66 7.42
C GLN A 101 10.51 -10.96 7.01
N THR A 102 10.71 -11.45 5.79
CA THR A 102 12.02 -11.80 5.22
C THR A 102 12.03 -11.59 3.70
N PRO A 103 13.21 -11.34 3.08
CA PRO A 103 14.48 -11.00 3.74
C PRO A 103 14.43 -9.61 4.38
N LYS A 104 15.19 -9.41 5.46
CA LYS A 104 15.32 -8.08 6.08
C LYS A 104 15.93 -7.10 5.09
N SER A 105 15.40 -5.88 5.09
CA SER A 105 15.82 -4.76 4.25
C SER A 105 15.44 -3.44 4.92
N TYR A 106 15.82 -2.30 4.31
CA TYR A 106 15.59 -0.97 4.88
C TYR A 106 14.13 -0.68 5.28
N ILE A 107 13.15 -1.35 4.66
CA ILE A 107 11.73 -1.17 5.00
C ILE A 107 11.41 -1.63 6.43
N HIS A 108 12.22 -2.54 6.99
CA HIS A 108 12.06 -3.07 8.33
C HIS A 108 12.46 -2.03 9.39
N ASP A 109 13.41 -1.15 9.07
CA ASP A 109 13.91 -0.09 9.96
C ASP A 109 12.98 1.13 10.02
N ILE A 110 12.01 1.21 9.10
CA ILE A 110 10.98 2.27 9.10
C ILE A 110 10.13 2.11 10.35
N HIS A 111 10.00 3.16 11.16
CA HIS A 111 9.14 3.13 12.33
C HIS A 111 7.66 2.96 11.93
N VAL A 112 6.88 2.33 12.81
CA VAL A 112 5.44 2.18 12.63
C VAL A 112 4.75 3.43 13.18
N ASP A 113 3.80 3.97 12.44
CA ASP A 113 2.90 5.01 12.96
C ASP A 113 1.90 4.34 13.91
N LEU A 114 2.23 4.36 15.21
CA LEU A 114 1.46 3.70 16.26
C LEU A 114 0.05 4.28 16.40
N GLU A 115 -0.12 5.58 16.16
CA GLU A 115 -1.43 6.21 16.25
C GLU A 115 -2.33 5.76 15.10
N CYS A 116 -1.80 5.74 13.87
CA CYS A 116 -2.52 5.15 12.75
C CYS A 116 -2.88 3.68 13.01
N PHE A 117 -1.95 2.90 13.57
CA PHE A 117 -2.19 1.48 13.85
C PHE A 117 -3.28 1.29 14.91
N ARG A 118 -3.25 2.09 15.98
CA ARG A 118 -4.27 2.10 17.04
C ARG A 118 -5.65 2.44 16.48
N LEU A 119 -5.75 3.49 15.66
CA LEU A 119 -7.03 3.89 15.02
C LEU A 119 -7.60 2.76 14.15
N LEU A 120 -6.75 2.06 13.39
CA LEU A 120 -7.17 0.91 12.58
C LEU A 120 -7.72 -0.23 13.45
N GLN A 121 -7.09 -0.53 14.58
CA GLN A 121 -7.57 -1.58 15.49
C GLN A 121 -8.89 -1.21 16.16
N VAL A 122 -9.04 0.05 16.61
CA VAL A 122 -10.29 0.52 17.22
C VAL A 122 -11.45 0.42 16.22
N GLU A 123 -11.29 0.99 15.02
CA GLU A 123 -12.35 0.94 14.00
C GLU A 123 -12.69 -0.49 13.54
N TYR A 124 -11.73 -1.42 13.60
CA TYR A 124 -11.97 -2.83 13.29
C TYR A 124 -12.79 -3.52 14.40
N ASN A 125 -12.40 -3.33 15.66
CA ASN A 125 -13.06 -3.95 16.80
C ASN A 125 -14.50 -3.43 16.97
N GLU A 126 -14.71 -2.12 16.84
CA GLU A 126 -16.05 -1.51 16.94
C GLU A 126 -17.05 -2.08 15.91
N ARG A 127 -16.56 -2.48 14.73
CA ARG A 127 -17.39 -3.11 13.70
C ARG A 127 -17.73 -4.56 14.02
N GLN A 128 -16.82 -5.30 14.66
CA GLN A 128 -17.08 -6.67 15.10
C GLN A 128 -18.11 -6.71 16.23
N ASP A 129 -18.11 -5.72 17.12
CA ASP A 129 -19.08 -5.62 18.22
C ASP A 129 -20.49 -5.15 17.75
N SER A 130 -20.60 -4.69 16.50
CA SER A 130 -21.85 -4.19 15.90
C SER A 130 -22.58 -5.23 15.03
N GLU A 131 -22.00 -6.42 14.84
CA GLU A 131 -22.53 -7.56 14.06
C GLU A 131 -23.00 -8.70 14.97
#